data_AF-A7S1J0-F1
#
_entry.id   AF-A7S1J0-F1
#
_cell.length_a   1.000
_cell.length_b   1.000
_cell.length_c   1.000
_cell.angle_alpha   90.00
_cell.angle_beta   90.00
_cell.angle_gamma   90.00
#
_symmetry.space_group_name_H-M   'P 1'
#
loop_
_entity.id
_entity.type
_entity.pdbx_description
1 polymer ?
#
loop_
_entity_poly.entity_id
_entity_poly.type
_entity_poly.pdbx_seq_one_letter_code
_entity_poly.pdbx_strand_id
1 'polypeptide(L)'
;MTCIELKGTTRYRCECLHGYTGAACETDCALGMASGAISDSAITASSYYQNMANVLLPSYGRLNHAKVWASASRNPGEYIQIDLGRLTTVTKVATQGHDHWDEWVMSYKIAYSSELSTWQVYRERGQGKVFPGNKDRSSVVYRVTQPIVTRGIRRIIAVTFRWRPALRVEVYECM
;
A
#
# COMPACT_ATOMS: atom_id res chain seq x y z
N MET A 1 -14.25 -9.09 -13.01
CA MET A 1 -15.55 -8.41 -12.90
C MET A 1 -16.53 -9.43 -12.36
N THR A 2 -17.26 -9.09 -11.30
CA THR A 2 -18.23 -9.99 -10.68
C THR A 2 -19.57 -9.28 -10.64
N CYS A 3 -20.61 -9.87 -11.22
CA CYS A 3 -21.95 -9.27 -11.18
C CYS A 3 -22.68 -9.77 -9.93
N ILE A 4 -23.11 -8.82 -9.11
CA ILE A 4 -23.83 -9.06 -7.87
C ILE A 4 -25.27 -8.61 -8.02
N GLU A 5 -26.19 -9.40 -7.48
CA GLU A 5 -27.62 -9.09 -7.49
C GLU A 5 -27.92 -7.98 -6.49
N LEU A 6 -28.70 -6.98 -6.91
CA LEU A 6 -29.19 -5.94 -6.03
C LEU A 6 -30.30 -6.52 -5.15
N LYS A 7 -30.09 -6.51 -3.83
CA LYS A 7 -31.00 -7.12 -2.85
C LYS A 7 -32.47 -6.76 -3.12
N GLY A 8 -33.30 -7.79 -3.31
CA GLY A 8 -34.75 -7.64 -3.51
C GLY A 8 -35.16 -7.26 -4.94
N THR A 9 -34.29 -7.42 -5.93
CA THR A 9 -34.59 -7.13 -7.34
C THR A 9 -33.95 -8.18 -8.26
N THR A 10 -34.39 -8.26 -9.52
CA THR A 10 -33.73 -9.04 -10.59
C THR A 10 -32.61 -8.27 -11.32
N ARG A 11 -32.19 -7.12 -10.77
CA ARG A 11 -31.15 -6.27 -11.36
C ARG A 11 -29.79 -6.65 -10.78
N TYR A 12 -28.79 -6.68 -11.64
CA TYR A 12 -27.40 -6.91 -11.27
C TYR A 12 -26.59 -5.62 -11.42
N ARG A 13 -25.65 -5.39 -10.51
CA ARG A 13 -24.55 -4.45 -10.76
C ARG A 13 -23.26 -5.24 -10.88
N CYS A 14 -22.38 -4.82 -11.76
CA CYS A 14 -21.08 -5.45 -11.86
C CYS A 14 -20.05 -4.67 -11.07
N GLU A 15 -19.30 -5.39 -10.23
CA GLU A 15 -18.20 -4.84 -9.44
C GLU A 15 -16.88 -5.21 -10.11
N CYS A 16 -16.03 -4.20 -10.25
CA CYS A 16 -14.70 -4.37 -10.81
C CYS A 16 -13.77 -5.10 -9.85
N LEU A 17 -12.79 -5.81 -10.42
CA LEU A 17 -11.70 -6.34 -9.61
C LEU A 17 -10.98 -5.20 -8.90
N HIS A 18 -10.44 -5.47 -7.72
CA HIS A 18 -9.73 -4.45 -6.96
C HIS A 18 -8.58 -3.86 -7.78
N GLY A 19 -8.68 -2.57 -8.09
CA GLY A 19 -7.69 -1.87 -8.91
C GLY A 19 -8.22 -1.37 -10.24
N TYR A 20 -9.41 -1.85 -10.64
CA TYR A 20 -10.06 -1.46 -11.88
C TYR A 20 -11.31 -0.61 -11.64
N THR A 21 -11.60 0.29 -12.57
CA THR A 21 -12.82 1.13 -12.63
C THR A 21 -13.32 1.24 -14.08
N GLY A 22 -14.43 1.94 -14.29
CA GLY A 22 -15.10 2.08 -15.59
C GLY A 22 -16.36 1.21 -15.71
N ALA A 23 -17.14 1.44 -16.77
CA ALA A 23 -18.42 0.75 -16.97
C ALA A 23 -18.22 -0.74 -17.29
N ALA A 24 -17.08 -1.10 -17.88
CA ALA A 24 -16.67 -2.45 -18.22
C ALA A 24 -15.41 -2.90 -17.45
N CYS A 25 -15.00 -2.16 -16.41
CA CYS A 25 -13.76 -2.39 -15.65
C CYS A 25 -12.48 -2.32 -16.50
N GLU A 26 -12.49 -1.43 -17.49
CA GLU A 26 -11.44 -1.24 -18.49
C GLU A 26 -10.26 -0.40 -17.99
N THR A 27 -10.45 0.40 -16.93
CA THR A 27 -9.44 1.34 -16.45
C THR A 27 -8.69 0.74 -15.27
N ASP A 28 -7.41 0.42 -15.47
CA ASP A 28 -6.49 0.11 -14.36
C ASP A 28 -6.04 1.40 -13.68
N CYS A 29 -6.18 1.45 -12.36
CA CYS A 29 -5.74 2.60 -11.56
C CYS A 29 -4.53 2.30 -10.68
N ALA A 30 -3.92 1.12 -10.81
CA ALA A 30 -2.67 0.84 -10.12
C ALA A 30 -1.59 1.81 -10.62
N LEU A 31 -0.90 2.47 -9.69
CA LEU A 31 0.12 3.47 -10.02
C LEU A 31 1.46 2.85 -10.38
N GLY A 32 1.64 1.56 -10.12
CA GLY A 32 2.69 0.77 -10.75
C GLY A 32 3.72 0.17 -9.81
N MET A 33 3.37 -0.09 -8.54
CA MET A 33 4.23 -0.89 -7.68
C MET A 33 4.34 -2.31 -8.24
N ALA A 34 3.21 -2.99 -8.47
CA ALA A 34 3.17 -4.37 -8.95
C ALA A 34 3.62 -4.50 -10.41
N SER A 35 3.22 -3.55 -11.27
CA SER A 35 3.57 -3.58 -12.69
C SER A 35 5.02 -3.20 -12.99
N GLY A 36 5.71 -2.56 -12.03
CA GLY A 36 7.07 -2.06 -12.23
C GLY A 36 7.15 -0.69 -12.91
N ALA A 37 6.00 -0.04 -13.20
CA ALA A 37 6.01 1.31 -13.78
C ALA A 37 6.61 2.36 -12.82
N ILE A 38 6.50 2.15 -11.51
CA ILE A 38 7.30 2.86 -10.51
C ILE A 38 8.67 2.20 -10.45
N SER A 39 9.76 2.95 -10.69
CA SER A 39 11.12 2.40 -10.70
C SER A 39 11.61 2.04 -9.29
N ASP A 40 12.61 1.14 -9.20
CA ASP A 40 13.20 0.74 -7.92
C ASP A 40 13.80 1.92 -7.14
N SER A 41 14.39 2.89 -7.85
CA SER A 41 14.96 4.10 -7.26
C SER A 41 13.92 5.00 -6.59
N ALA A 42 12.65 4.88 -6.97
CA ALA A 42 11.55 5.63 -6.41
C ALA A 42 11.01 4.98 -5.12
N ILE A 43 11.49 3.79 -4.74
CA ILE A 43 11.05 3.07 -3.56
C ILE A 43 12.18 3.06 -2.53
N THR A 44 11.97 3.76 -1.42
CA THR A 44 12.91 3.83 -0.30
C THR A 44 12.23 3.39 1.00
N ALA A 45 13.00 3.27 2.08
CA ALA A 45 12.46 2.88 3.37
C ALA A 45 13.27 3.52 4.50
N SER A 46 12.74 3.47 5.72
CA SER A 46 13.48 3.83 6.93
C SER A 46 14.72 2.96 7.12
N SER A 47 14.59 1.65 6.86
CA SER A 47 15.63 0.65 6.96
C SER A 47 15.23 -0.58 6.15
N TYR A 48 16.14 -1.53 5.97
CA TYR A 48 15.82 -2.82 5.37
C TYR A 48 16.64 -3.95 6.02
N TYR A 49 16.04 -5.14 6.08
CA TYR A 49 16.70 -6.31 6.63
C TYR A 49 17.81 -6.80 5.70
N GLN A 50 18.98 -7.01 6.27
CA GLN A 50 20.14 -7.58 5.58
C GLN A 50 20.94 -8.44 6.56
N ASN A 51 21.31 -9.64 6.11
CA ASN A 51 22.31 -10.50 6.75
C ASN A 51 23.22 -11.10 5.65
N MET A 52 24.11 -12.03 6.01
CA MET A 52 25.03 -12.64 5.05
C MET A 52 24.33 -13.45 3.93
N ALA A 53 23.13 -13.98 4.16
CA ALA A 53 22.43 -14.88 3.26
C ALA A 53 21.21 -14.26 2.57
N ASN A 54 20.65 -13.17 3.10
CA ASN A 54 19.39 -12.59 2.63
C ASN A 54 19.36 -11.06 2.77
N VAL A 55 18.71 -10.42 1.79
CA VAL A 55 18.47 -8.96 1.74
C VAL A 55 17.02 -8.73 1.34
N LEU A 56 16.29 -7.90 2.10
CA LEU A 56 14.87 -7.59 1.88
C LEU A 56 14.69 -6.10 1.55
N LEU A 57 15.13 -5.72 0.35
CA LEU A 57 15.19 -4.33 -0.13
C LEU A 57 13.81 -3.65 -0.19
N PRO A 58 13.76 -2.30 -0.15
CA PRO A 58 12.53 -1.55 -0.35
C PRO A 58 11.82 -1.89 -1.66
N SER A 59 12.55 -2.09 -2.76
CA SER A 59 11.98 -2.46 -4.06
C SER A 59 11.27 -3.81 -4.08
N TYR A 60 11.53 -4.68 -3.11
CA TYR A 60 10.79 -5.94 -2.94
C TYR A 60 9.43 -5.73 -2.25
N GLY A 61 9.15 -4.54 -1.74
CA GLY A 61 7.86 -4.16 -1.15
C GLY A 61 6.76 -3.88 -2.17
N ARG A 62 6.84 -4.43 -3.38
CA ARG A 62 5.81 -4.33 -4.41
C ARG A 62 4.72 -5.38 -4.18
N LEU A 63 3.45 -5.02 -4.38
CA LEU A 63 2.35 -5.99 -4.26
C LEU A 63 2.59 -7.23 -5.14
N ASN A 64 2.32 -8.42 -4.60
CA ASN A 64 2.54 -9.72 -5.26
C ASN A 64 3.98 -10.03 -5.68
N HIS A 65 4.97 -9.26 -5.25
CA HIS A 65 6.37 -9.59 -5.48
C HIS A 65 6.75 -10.90 -4.77
N ALA A 66 7.69 -11.66 -5.35
CA ALA A 66 8.17 -12.95 -4.82
C ALA A 66 9.07 -12.82 -3.57
N LYS A 67 9.33 -11.58 -3.16
CA LYS A 67 10.02 -11.21 -1.92
C LYS A 67 9.21 -10.10 -1.26
N VAL A 68 9.65 -9.64 -0.09
CA VAL A 68 9.02 -8.56 0.68
C VAL A 68 10.07 -7.50 0.99
N TRP A 69 9.64 -6.25 1.22
CA TRP A 69 10.44 -5.35 2.04
C TRP A 69 10.22 -5.70 3.51
N ALA A 70 11.29 -5.78 4.28
CA ALA A 70 11.20 -5.90 5.73
C ALA A 70 12.20 -4.96 6.39
N SER A 71 11.82 -4.33 7.50
CA SER A 71 12.69 -3.39 8.21
C SER A 71 13.88 -4.09 8.87
N ALA A 72 14.98 -3.36 9.06
CA ALA A 72 16.14 -3.88 9.80
C ALA A 72 15.79 -4.15 11.27
N SER A 73 15.12 -3.18 11.89
CA SER A 73 14.72 -3.21 13.30
C SER A 73 13.26 -3.65 13.46
N ARG A 74 12.92 -4.23 14.61
CA ARG A 74 11.56 -4.64 14.97
C ARG A 74 10.89 -3.59 15.84
N ASN A 75 10.81 -2.36 15.34
CA ASN A 75 10.29 -1.21 16.07
C ASN A 75 9.09 -0.60 15.34
N PRO A 76 8.12 -0.02 16.07
CA PRO A 76 7.12 0.85 15.47
C PRO A 76 7.77 2.07 14.80
N GLY A 77 7.15 2.60 13.76
CA GLY A 77 7.63 3.78 13.04
C GLY A 77 8.48 3.47 11.80
N GLU A 78 8.88 2.22 11.59
CA GLU A 78 9.50 1.79 10.32
C GLU A 78 8.52 2.01 9.16
N TYR A 79 9.03 2.45 8.02
CA TYR A 79 8.19 2.81 6.87
C TYR A 79 8.83 2.40 5.55
N ILE A 80 7.95 2.11 4.58
CA ILE A 80 8.28 2.14 3.16
C ILE A 80 7.75 3.43 2.56
N GLN A 81 8.52 4.00 1.64
CA GLN A 81 8.29 5.27 0.98
C GLN A 81 8.28 5.07 -0.53
N ILE A 82 7.28 5.64 -1.20
CA ILE A 82 7.08 5.52 -2.64
C ILE A 82 7.01 6.93 -3.22
N ASP A 83 7.94 7.27 -4.10
CA ASP A 83 7.89 8.47 -4.96
C ASP A 83 7.14 8.14 -6.27
N LEU A 84 6.12 8.91 -6.58
CA LEU A 84 5.25 8.75 -7.75
C LEU A 84 5.70 9.68 -8.90
N GLY A 85 6.67 10.56 -8.68
CA GLY A 85 7.25 11.46 -9.69
C GLY A 85 6.33 12.58 -10.20
N ARG A 86 5.00 12.46 -9.99
CA ARG A 86 3.98 13.41 -10.47
C ARG A 86 2.92 13.69 -9.41
N LEU A 87 2.19 14.79 -9.61
CA LEU A 87 1.01 15.10 -8.81
C LEU A 87 -0.03 14.00 -9.02
N THR A 88 -0.42 13.32 -7.94
CA THR A 88 -1.30 12.14 -8.02
C THR A 88 -2.30 12.18 -6.87
N THR A 89 -3.55 11.87 -7.19
CA THR A 89 -4.63 11.73 -6.20
C THR A 89 -4.71 10.28 -5.77
N VAL A 90 -4.03 9.93 -4.68
CA VAL A 90 -4.10 8.56 -4.14
C VAL A 90 -5.41 8.39 -3.37
N THR A 91 -6.20 7.40 -3.78
CA THR A 91 -7.53 7.12 -3.23
C THR A 91 -7.61 5.77 -2.51
N LYS A 92 -6.65 4.89 -2.74
CA LYS A 92 -6.61 3.57 -2.14
C LYS A 92 -5.17 3.05 -2.01
N VAL A 93 -4.93 2.28 -0.97
CA VAL A 93 -3.69 1.53 -0.74
C VAL A 93 -4.05 0.06 -0.54
N ALA A 94 -3.27 -0.83 -1.14
CA ALA A 94 -3.29 -2.25 -0.84
C ALA A 94 -2.01 -2.64 -0.09
N THR A 95 -2.15 -3.47 0.94
CA THR A 95 -1.02 -4.01 1.69
C THR A 95 -1.08 -5.53 1.76
N GLN A 96 0.09 -6.17 1.75
CA GLN A 96 0.26 -7.61 1.85
C GLN A 96 1.50 -7.91 2.72
N GLY A 97 1.48 -9.00 3.50
CA GLY A 97 2.57 -9.37 4.39
C GLY A 97 3.70 -10.16 3.70
N HIS A 98 4.56 -10.80 4.51
CA HIS A 98 5.57 -11.74 4.04
C HIS A 98 4.92 -13.10 3.71
N ASP A 99 5.19 -13.65 2.54
CA ASP A 99 4.70 -14.97 2.10
C ASP A 99 5.26 -16.18 2.89
N HIS A 100 6.54 -16.18 3.25
CA HIS A 100 7.21 -17.31 3.91
C HIS A 100 7.23 -17.25 5.44
N TRP A 101 7.36 -16.07 6.03
CA TRP A 101 7.54 -15.89 7.48
C TRP A 101 6.33 -15.22 8.13
N ASP A 102 6.15 -15.42 9.45
CA ASP A 102 5.12 -14.73 10.23
C ASP A 102 5.49 -13.24 10.50
N GLU A 103 5.70 -12.50 9.42
CA GLU A 103 6.04 -11.08 9.43
C GLU A 103 5.03 -10.30 8.60
N TRP A 104 4.32 -9.36 9.24
CA TRP A 104 3.41 -8.45 8.55
C TRP A 104 3.06 -7.25 9.41
N VAL A 105 2.68 -6.15 8.77
CA VAL A 105 2.15 -4.97 9.46
C VAL A 105 0.65 -5.15 9.74
N MET A 106 0.28 -5.06 11.02
CA MET A 106 -1.09 -5.23 11.52
C MET A 106 -1.87 -3.91 11.54
N SER A 107 -1.18 -2.78 11.70
CA SER A 107 -1.77 -1.46 11.55
C SER A 107 -0.73 -0.44 11.13
N TYR A 108 -1.14 0.58 10.39
CA TYR A 108 -0.24 1.58 9.84
C TYR A 108 -0.88 2.96 9.75
N LYS A 109 -0.03 3.99 9.68
CA LYS A 109 -0.41 5.35 9.31
C LYS A 109 0.07 5.62 7.89
N ILE A 110 -0.61 6.51 7.20
CA ILE A 110 -0.14 7.04 5.92
C ILE A 110 0.36 8.46 6.17
N ALA A 111 1.55 8.78 5.68
CA ALA A 111 2.01 10.15 5.55
C ALA A 111 2.28 10.48 4.09
N TYR A 112 2.13 11.74 3.74
CA TYR A 112 2.36 12.24 2.40
C TYR A 112 3.22 13.51 2.44
N SER A 113 3.93 13.75 1.34
CA SER A 113 4.76 14.92 1.14
C SER A 113 4.66 15.33 -0.32
N SER A 114 4.91 16.61 -0.58
CA SER A 114 5.10 17.16 -1.93
C SER A 114 6.58 17.37 -2.29
N GLU A 115 7.51 17.32 -1.32
CA GLU A 115 8.90 17.79 -1.45
C GLU A 115 9.95 16.91 -0.73
N LEU A 116 9.60 15.68 -0.32
CA LEU A 116 10.43 14.73 0.48
C LEU A 116 10.88 15.21 1.87
N SER A 117 10.88 16.51 2.14
CA SER A 117 11.39 17.13 3.36
C SER A 117 10.36 17.18 4.48
N THR A 118 9.15 17.66 4.17
CA THR A 118 8.09 17.88 5.15
C THR A 118 6.97 16.86 4.96
N TRP A 119 6.60 16.19 6.05
CA TRP A 119 5.63 15.09 6.03
C TRP A 119 4.36 15.46 6.77
N GLN A 120 3.23 15.25 6.11
CA GLN A 120 1.90 15.40 6.70
C GLN A 120 1.30 14.01 6.92
N VAL A 121 0.89 13.73 8.16
CA VAL A 121 0.15 12.49 8.47
C VAL A 121 -1.27 12.64 7.95
N TYR A 122 -1.77 11.63 7.25
CA TYR A 122 -3.16 11.55 6.82
C TYR A 122 -4.09 11.57 8.03
N ARG A 123 -5.08 12.46 7.99
CA ARG A 123 -6.03 12.68 9.08
C ARG A 123 -7.46 12.46 8.63
N GLU A 124 -8.28 11.92 9.52
CA GLU A 124 -9.73 11.89 9.38
C GLU A 124 -10.34 12.51 10.62
N ARG A 125 -11.32 13.41 10.44
CA ARG A 125 -11.99 14.12 11.56
C ARG A 125 -10.97 14.78 12.52
N GLY A 126 -9.92 15.37 11.95
CA GLY A 126 -8.87 16.08 12.69
C GLY A 126 -7.81 15.19 13.34
N GLN A 127 -7.99 13.86 13.38
CA GLN A 127 -7.09 12.93 14.06
C GLN A 127 -6.25 12.13 13.08
N GLY A 128 -4.99 11.83 13.43
CA GLY A 128 -4.11 11.00 12.61
C GLY A 128 -4.69 9.60 12.45
N LYS A 129 -5.08 9.23 11.23
CA LYS A 129 -5.78 7.96 10.98
C LYS A 129 -4.81 6.79 11.11
N VAL A 130 -5.20 5.80 11.90
CA VAL A 130 -4.58 4.48 11.91
C VAL A 130 -5.45 3.54 11.08
N PHE A 131 -4.86 2.95 10.05
CA PHE A 131 -5.49 1.97 9.20
C PHE A 131 -5.23 0.56 9.73
N PRO A 132 -6.26 -0.32 9.80
CA PRO A 132 -6.03 -1.72 10.06
C PRO A 132 -5.36 -2.36 8.84
N GLY A 133 -4.23 -3.03 9.04
CA GLY A 133 -3.44 -3.70 8.01
C GLY A 133 -3.77 -5.18 7.88
N ASN A 134 -2.73 -5.99 7.70
CA ASN A 134 -2.79 -7.42 7.45
C ASN A 134 -3.04 -8.22 8.74
N LYS A 135 -3.75 -9.33 8.61
CA LYS A 135 -3.99 -10.29 9.71
C LYS A 135 -3.23 -11.60 9.53
N ASP A 136 -2.59 -11.75 8.37
CA ASP A 136 -1.86 -12.92 7.95
C ASP A 136 -0.70 -12.53 7.01
N ARG A 137 -0.03 -13.56 6.50
CA ARG A 137 1.13 -13.51 5.61
C ARG A 137 0.81 -12.98 4.20
N SER A 138 -0.28 -13.43 3.60
CA SER A 138 -0.43 -13.42 2.14
C SER A 138 -1.69 -12.73 1.62
N SER A 139 -2.71 -12.52 2.46
CA SER A 139 -3.94 -11.87 2.03
C SER A 139 -3.70 -10.39 1.74
N VAL A 140 -4.23 -9.92 0.61
CA VAL A 140 -4.19 -8.51 0.25
C VAL A 140 -5.31 -7.76 0.97
N VAL A 141 -4.95 -6.68 1.64
CA VAL A 141 -5.87 -5.82 2.39
C VAL A 141 -5.92 -4.45 1.74
N TYR A 142 -7.14 -4.03 1.35
CA TYR A 142 -7.38 -2.73 0.73
C TYR A 142 -7.91 -1.71 1.73
N ARG A 143 -7.42 -0.48 1.67
CA ARG A 143 -7.92 0.66 2.44
C ARG A 143 -8.11 1.86 1.55
N VAL A 144 -9.33 2.40 1.60
CA VAL A 144 -9.70 3.65 0.95
C VAL A 144 -9.17 4.80 1.79
N THR A 145 -8.60 5.79 1.11
CA THR A 145 -8.21 7.07 1.67
C THR A 145 -9.13 8.13 1.08
N GLN A 146 -9.46 9.17 1.85
CA GLN A 146 -10.03 10.38 1.27
C GLN A 146 -9.06 10.90 0.19
N PRO A 147 -9.58 11.36 -0.96
CA PRO A 147 -8.72 11.85 -2.03
C PRO A 147 -7.85 13.01 -1.53
N ILE A 148 -6.53 12.82 -1.53
CA ILE A 148 -5.56 13.88 -1.24
C ILE A 148 -4.72 14.11 -2.49
N VAL A 149 -4.86 15.30 -3.06
CA VAL A 149 -4.02 15.79 -4.16
C VAL A 149 -2.69 16.26 -3.56
N THR A 150 -1.59 15.60 -3.89
CA THR A 150 -0.26 15.98 -3.40
C THR A 150 0.79 15.44 -4.35
N ARG A 151 1.96 16.10 -4.40
CA ARG A 151 3.07 15.68 -5.24
C ARG A 151 3.74 14.46 -4.61
N GLY A 152 3.15 13.32 -4.90
CA GLY A 152 3.91 12.16 -5.33
C GLY A 152 4.77 11.48 -4.29
N ILE A 153 4.57 11.60 -2.98
CA ILE A 153 5.25 10.67 -2.07
C ILE A 153 4.31 10.13 -1.01
N ARG A 154 4.35 8.80 -0.81
CA ARG A 154 3.55 8.09 0.20
C ARG A 154 4.44 7.29 1.12
N ARG A 155 4.32 7.53 2.42
CA ARG A 155 4.91 6.71 3.48
C ARG A 155 3.82 5.84 4.09
N ILE A 156 4.06 4.53 4.09
CA ILE A 156 3.26 3.57 4.85
C ILE A 156 4.06 3.25 6.11
N ILE A 157 3.61 3.79 7.24
CA ILE A 157 4.33 3.80 8.51
C ILE A 157 3.74 2.73 9.43
N ALA A 158 4.50 1.69 9.77
CA ALA A 158 4.06 0.62 10.64
C ALA A 158 3.80 1.15 12.07
N VAL A 159 2.61 0.87 12.60
CA VAL A 159 2.24 1.19 13.99
C VAL A 159 2.31 -0.07 14.86
N THR A 160 1.68 -1.15 14.40
CA THR A 160 1.80 -2.48 15.01
C THR A 160 2.08 -3.52 13.94
N PHE A 161 2.80 -4.58 14.30
CA PHE A 161 3.24 -5.62 13.37
C PHE A 161 3.39 -6.96 14.10
N ARG A 162 3.27 -8.04 13.35
CA ARG A 162 3.63 -9.39 13.80
C ARG A 162 5.11 -9.58 13.54
N TRP A 163 5.87 -9.86 14.61
CA TRP A 163 7.31 -10.14 14.63
C TRP A 163 8.23 -9.06 14.07
N ARG A 164 8.05 -8.63 12.82
CA ARG A 164 8.80 -7.55 12.15
C ARG A 164 7.88 -6.77 11.19
N PRO A 165 8.06 -5.45 11.05
CA PRO A 165 7.48 -4.70 9.94
C PRO A 165 7.94 -5.28 8.59
N ALA A 166 7.02 -5.92 7.89
CA ALA A 166 7.22 -6.41 6.54
C ALA A 166 5.97 -6.08 5.71
N LEU A 167 6.18 -5.54 4.51
CA LEU A 167 5.10 -5.05 3.65
C LEU A 167 5.44 -5.24 2.17
N ARG A 168 4.41 -5.64 1.42
CA ARG A 168 4.23 -5.44 -0.01
C ARG A 168 3.06 -4.48 -0.21
N VAL A 169 3.19 -3.52 -1.12
CA VAL A 169 2.26 -2.39 -1.24
C VAL A 169 1.92 -2.11 -2.71
N GLU A 170 0.68 -1.70 -2.95
CA GLU A 170 0.25 -1.01 -4.18
C GLU A 170 -0.54 0.25 -3.81
N VAL A 171 -0.45 1.26 -4.67
CA VAL A 171 -1.15 2.54 -4.54
C VAL A 171 -2.03 2.77 -5.77
N TYR A 172 -3.21 3.37 -5.58
CA TYR A 172 -4.20 3.52 -6.64
C TYR A 172 -4.75 4.95 -6.76
N GLU A 173 -5.15 5.33 -7.98
CA GLU A 173 -5.76 6.64 -8.30
C GLU A 173 -7.25 6.61 -8.72
N CYS A 174 -7.99 5.49 -8.56
CA CYS A 174 -9.43 5.45 -8.95
C CYS A 174 -10.30 6.30 -8.01
N MET A 175 -11.23 7.09 -8.55
CA MET A 175 -12.40 7.61 -7.81
C MET A 175 -13.61 6.70 -7.98
#